data_AF-A0A2R6KZL8-F1
#
_entry.id   AF-A0A2R6KZL8-F1
#
_cell.length_a   1.000
_cell.length_b   1.000
_cell.length_c   1.000
_cell.angle_alpha   90.00
_cell.angle_beta   90.00
_cell.angle_gamma   90.00
#
_symmetry.space_group_name_H-M   'P 1'
#
loop_
_entity.id
_entity.type
_entity.pdbx_description
1 polymer ?
#
loop_
_entity_poly.entity_id
_entity_poly.type
_entity_poly.pdbx_seq_one_letter_code
_entity_poly.pdbx_strand_id
1 'polypeptide(L)'
;MTDDDDGAALPPMFRTFREASEQAAERQQELLQQMMRAGASGLDMNQLGAMSQTATFKTRVQSGGRISIPDAEREALDIEEGDIVQTVVIPVKRNRD
;
A
#
# COMPACT_ATOMS: atom_id res chain seq x y z
N MET A 1 24.90 -44.29 46.82
CA MET A 1 23.51 -44.78 46.85
C MET A 1 22.78 -44.03 45.76
N THR A 2 22.30 -44.79 44.79
CA THR A 2 21.47 -44.40 43.64
C THR A 2 20.06 -44.18 44.16
N ASP A 3 19.39 -43.10 43.77
CA ASP A 3 17.94 -42.78 43.89
C ASP A 3 17.84 -41.27 43.55
N ASP A 4 17.03 -40.74 42.64
CA ASP A 4 15.98 -41.29 41.80
C ASP A 4 15.93 -40.48 40.49
N ASP A 5 15.70 -41.22 39.41
CA ASP A 5 15.26 -40.78 38.11
C ASP A 5 13.80 -40.31 38.26
N ASP A 6 13.57 -38.99 38.24
CA ASP A 6 12.23 -38.45 38.02
C ASP A 6 12.34 -37.28 37.05
N GLY A 7 12.58 -37.66 35.79
CA GLY A 7 12.31 -36.78 34.66
C GLY A 7 10.85 -36.36 34.74
N ALA A 8 10.62 -35.12 35.18
CA ALA A 8 9.29 -34.53 35.30
C ALA A 8 8.52 -34.78 34.01
N ALA A 9 7.66 -35.79 34.03
CA ALA A 9 6.83 -36.17 32.92
C ALA A 9 5.88 -35.00 32.68
N LEU A 10 6.28 -34.12 31.77
CA LEU A 10 5.47 -32.99 31.36
C LEU A 10 4.08 -33.55 31.03
N PRO A 11 3.01 -33.04 31.67
CA PRO A 11 1.65 -33.52 31.47
C PRO A 11 1.33 -33.54 29.96
N PRO A 12 0.48 -34.43 29.46
CA PRO A 12 0.13 -34.51 28.03
C PRO A 12 -0.32 -33.15 27.45
N MET A 13 -0.93 -32.30 28.29
CA MET A 13 -1.25 -30.90 27.99
C MET A 13 -0.05 -30.03 27.55
N PHE A 14 1.14 -30.29 28.06
CA PHE A 14 2.34 -29.52 27.73
C PHE A 14 2.90 -29.87 26.34
N ARG A 15 2.75 -31.14 25.91
CA ARG A 15 3.12 -31.57 24.56
C ARG A 15 2.15 -31.01 23.52
N THR A 16 0.85 -31.09 23.81
CA THR A 16 -0.17 -30.47 22.95
C THR A 16 -0.03 -28.95 22.89
N PHE A 17 0.39 -28.31 23.98
CA PHE A 17 0.66 -26.86 23.98
C PHE A 17 1.89 -26.51 23.14
N ARG A 18 2.97 -27.31 23.19
CA ARG A 18 4.13 -27.11 22.31
C ARG A 18 3.79 -27.30 20.85
N GLU A 19 3.12 -28.39 20.49
CA GLU A 19 2.71 -28.67 19.11
C GLU A 19 1.75 -27.58 18.58
N ALA A 20 0.79 -27.12 19.40
CA ALA A 20 -0.08 -26.01 19.04
C ALA A 20 0.69 -24.69 18.89
N SER A 21 1.72 -24.46 19.71
CA SER A 21 2.57 -23.27 19.61
C SER A 21 3.47 -23.29 18.36
N GLU A 22 3.99 -24.46 17.99
CA GLU A 22 4.78 -24.66 16.78
C GLU A 22 3.92 -24.42 15.53
N GLN A 23 2.72 -25.00 15.48
CA GLN A 23 1.77 -24.77 14.39
C GLN A 23 1.28 -23.31 14.30
N ALA A 24 1.11 -22.63 15.43
CA ALA A 24 0.73 -21.21 15.46
C ALA A 24 1.86 -20.32 14.93
N ALA A 25 3.12 -20.62 15.28
CA ALA A 25 4.28 -19.89 14.80
C ALA A 25 4.45 -20.04 13.28
N GLU A 26 4.26 -21.25 12.74
CA GLU A 26 4.29 -21.49 11.28
C GLU A 26 3.22 -20.70 10.54
N ARG A 27 1.97 -20.71 11.05
CA ARG A 27 0.86 -19.92 10.49
C ARG A 27 1.15 -18.42 10.52
N GLN A 28 1.75 -17.91 11.60
CA GLN A 28 2.15 -16.51 11.69
C GLN A 28 3.26 -16.16 10.69
N GLN A 29 4.24 -17.06 10.48
CA GLN A 29 5.30 -16.86 9.50
C GLN A 29 4.79 -16.87 8.07
N GLU A 30 3.87 -17.78 7.73
CA GLU A 30 3.22 -17.83 6.41
C GLU A 30 2.41 -16.56 6.14
N LEU A 31 1.66 -16.09 7.13
CA LEU A 31 0.85 -14.88 7.01
C LEU A 31 1.72 -13.62 6.89
N LEU A 32 2.83 -13.56 7.62
CA LEU A 32 3.84 -12.50 7.49
C LEU A 32 4.51 -12.55 6.11
N GLN A 33 4.85 -13.73 5.60
CA GLN A 33 5.42 -13.90 4.27
C GLN A 33 4.41 -13.52 3.18
N GLN A 34 3.14 -13.88 3.34
CA GLN A 34 2.07 -13.51 2.42
C GLN A 34 1.81 -12.00 2.44
N MET A 35 1.84 -11.38 3.62
CA MET A 35 1.72 -9.93 3.79
C MET A 35 2.95 -9.19 3.26
N MET A 36 4.17 -9.69 3.46
CA MET A 36 5.37 -9.11 2.85
C MET A 36 5.39 -9.27 1.34
N ARG A 37 4.92 -10.40 0.81
CA ARG A 37 4.74 -10.58 -0.64
C ARG A 37 3.65 -9.66 -1.19
N ALA A 38 2.54 -9.49 -0.47
CA ALA A 38 1.45 -8.58 -0.83
C ALA A 38 1.83 -7.10 -0.68
N GLY A 39 2.68 -6.76 0.30
CA GLY A 39 3.23 -5.43 0.52
C GLY A 39 4.40 -5.10 -0.42
N ALA A 40 5.12 -6.12 -0.91
CA ALA A 40 6.11 -6.00 -1.97
C ALA A 40 5.47 -5.99 -3.37
N SER A 41 4.25 -6.50 -3.51
CA SER A 41 3.48 -6.47 -4.76
C SER A 41 2.44 -5.35 -4.77
N GLY A 42 2.85 -4.16 -5.16
CA GLY A 42 2.08 -3.48 -6.20
C GLY A 42 1.21 -2.28 -5.84
N LEU A 43 1.51 -1.54 -4.76
CA LEU A 43 1.23 -0.11 -4.78
C LEU A 43 2.51 0.61 -4.39
N ASP A 44 3.21 1.03 -5.43
CA ASP A 44 4.39 1.86 -5.41
C ASP A 44 4.11 3.07 -4.50
N MET A 45 4.58 2.99 -3.25
CA MET A 45 4.27 3.97 -2.21
C MET A 45 4.80 5.37 -2.59
N ASN A 46 5.74 5.40 -3.54
CA ASN A 46 6.25 6.60 -4.19
C ASN A 46 5.20 7.27 -5.09
N GLN A 47 4.35 6.49 -5.75
CA GLN A 47 3.22 6.99 -6.56
C GLN A 47 2.11 7.55 -5.67
N LEU A 48 1.84 6.94 -4.51
CA LEU A 48 0.88 7.47 -3.53
C LEU A 48 1.38 8.76 -2.87
N GLY A 49 2.69 8.87 -2.60
CA GLY A 49 3.31 10.11 -2.13
C GLY A 49 3.24 11.24 -3.17
N ALA A 50 3.48 10.93 -4.44
CA ALA A 50 3.33 11.88 -5.55
C ALA A 50 1.86 12.31 -5.76
N MET A 51 0.90 11.40 -5.55
CA MET A 51 -0.53 11.74 -5.58
C MET A 51 -0.94 12.69 -4.46
N SER A 52 -0.27 12.68 -3.31
CA SER A 52 -0.56 13.62 -2.21
C SER A 52 -0.24 15.07 -2.54
N GLN A 53 0.59 15.34 -3.56
CA GLN A 53 0.91 16.69 -4.05
C GLN A 53 0.23 17.02 -5.39
N THR A 54 -0.67 16.15 -5.87
CA THR A 54 -1.34 16.33 -7.15
C THR A 54 -2.71 16.99 -6.94
N ALA A 55 -2.89 18.25 -7.36
CA ALA A 55 -4.24 18.82 -7.44
C ALA A 55 -4.98 18.24 -8.66
N THR A 56 -6.20 17.75 -8.44
CA THR A 56 -7.05 17.19 -9.50
C THR A 56 -8.19 18.13 -9.79
N PHE A 57 -8.17 18.76 -10.96
CA PHE A 57 -9.26 19.62 -11.44
C PHE A 57 -9.81 19.12 -12.78
N LYS A 58 -11.05 19.50 -13.08
CA LYS A 58 -11.72 19.17 -14.35
C LYS A 58 -11.83 20.43 -15.19
N THR A 59 -11.27 20.39 -16.39
CA THR A 59 -11.38 21.48 -17.36
C THR A 59 -11.75 20.96 -18.74
N ARG A 60 -12.33 21.83 -19.57
CA ARG A 60 -12.69 21.49 -20.95
C ARG A 60 -11.48 21.64 -21.86
N VAL A 61 -11.31 20.69 -22.77
CA VAL A 61 -10.31 20.79 -23.83
C VAL A 61 -10.72 21.89 -24.82
N GLN A 62 -9.84 22.88 -25.01
CA GLN A 62 -10.06 24.01 -25.91
C GLN A 62 -9.73 23.65 -27.38
N SER A 63 -9.99 24.59 -28.30
CA SER A 63 -9.56 24.45 -29.69
C SER A 63 -8.04 24.26 -29.78
N GLY A 64 -7.61 23.28 -30.57
CA GLY A 64 -6.19 22.91 -30.68
C GLY A 64 -5.66 22.02 -29.56
N GLY A 65 -6.53 21.43 -28.72
CA GLY A 65 -6.10 20.42 -27.74
C GLY A 65 -5.48 20.96 -26.46
N ARG A 66 -5.63 22.26 -26.19
CA ARG A 66 -5.08 22.92 -25.00
C ARG A 66 -5.97 22.70 -23.78
N ILE A 67 -5.34 22.62 -22.62
CA ILE A 67 -5.95 22.45 -21.30
C ILE A 67 -5.42 23.61 -20.44
N SER A 68 -6.32 24.34 -19.77
CA SER A 68 -5.94 25.47 -18.91
C SER A 68 -6.04 25.07 -17.44
N ILE A 69 -5.02 25.42 -16.67
CA ILE A 69 -4.98 25.28 -15.21
C ILE A 69 -5.72 26.50 -14.62
N PRO A 70 -6.75 26.32 -13.77
CA PRO A 70 -7.43 27.44 -13.11
C PRO A 70 -6.48 28.20 -12.17
N ASP A 71 -6.69 29.51 -12.02
CA ASP A 71 -5.83 30.36 -11.19
C ASP A 71 -5.76 29.87 -9.73
N ALA A 72 -6.88 29.42 -9.16
CA ALA A 72 -6.92 28.88 -7.80
C ALA A 72 -6.00 27.65 -7.62
N GLU A 73 -5.92 26.78 -8.64
CA GLU A 73 -5.07 25.60 -8.60
C GLU A 73 -3.60 25.97 -8.84
N ARG A 74 -3.36 26.97 -9.70
CA ARG A 74 -2.03 27.51 -9.97
C ARG A 74 -1.41 28.12 -8.69
N GLU A 75 -2.19 28.87 -7.92
CA GLU A 75 -1.76 29.46 -6.66
C GLU A 75 -1.60 28.39 -5.56
N ALA A 76 -2.54 27.44 -5.46
CA ALA A 76 -2.47 26.39 -4.44
C ALA A 76 -1.30 25.41 -4.62
N LEU A 77 -0.88 25.17 -5.87
CA LEU A 77 0.28 24.35 -6.21
C LEU A 77 1.57 25.15 -6.40
N ASP A 78 1.55 26.47 -6.17
CA ASP A 78 2.70 27.37 -6.32
C ASP A 78 3.39 27.25 -7.70
N ILE A 79 2.58 27.23 -8.77
CA ILE A 79 3.05 27.09 -10.16
C ILE A 79 3.17 28.46 -10.81
N GLU A 80 4.35 28.76 -11.36
CA GLU A 80 4.67 30.03 -12.00
C GLU A 80 4.89 29.90 -13.53
N GLU A 81 4.99 31.05 -14.20
CA GLU A 81 5.32 31.09 -15.62
C GLU A 81 6.76 30.59 -15.83
N GLY A 82 6.91 29.57 -16.67
CA GLY A 82 8.21 28.94 -16.96
C GLY A 82 8.38 27.57 -16.31
N ASP A 83 7.47 27.18 -15.42
CA ASP A 83 7.52 25.88 -14.76
C ASP A 83 7.12 24.73 -15.69
N ILE A 84 7.83 23.61 -15.55
CA ILE A 84 7.53 22.37 -16.26
C ILE A 84 6.55 21.56 -15.42
N VAL A 85 5.34 21.38 -15.95
CA VAL A 85 4.29 20.57 -15.31
C VAL A 85 4.16 19.21 -15.96
N GLN A 86 3.99 18.16 -15.15
CA GLN A 86 3.62 16.82 -15.62
C GLN A 86 2.11 16.65 -15.47
N THR A 87 1.42 16.19 -16.53
CA THR A 87 -0.04 16.05 -16.52
C THR A 87 -0.48 14.60 -16.70
N VAL A 88 -1.52 14.20 -15.97
CA VAL A 88 -2.19 12.90 -16.13
C VAL A 88 -3.62 13.15 -16.58
N VAL A 89 -3.97 12.69 -17.79
CA VAL A 89 -5.29 12.95 -18.39
C VAL A 89 -6.19 11.73 -18.24
N ILE A 90 -7.31 11.89 -17.54
CA ILE A 90 -8.35 10.86 -17.39
C ILE A 90 -9.60 11.33 -18.14
N PRO A 91 -10.03 10.64 -19.22
CA PRO A 91 -11.24 11.02 -19.95
C PRO A 91 -12.48 10.77 -19.10
N VAL A 92 -13.24 11.83 -18.80
CA VAL A 92 -14.60 11.71 -18.28
C VAL A 92 -15.56 11.46 -19.45
N LYS A 93 -16.48 10.50 -19.30
CA LYS A 93 -17.35 9.96 -20.36
C LYS A 93 -17.80 11.02 -21.39
N ARG A 94 -17.64 10.68 -22.67
CA ARG A 94 -18.23 11.41 -23.80
C ARG A 94 -19.54 10.71 -24.18
N ASN A 95 -20.69 11.34 -23.97
CA ASN A 95 -21.85 11.02 -24.79
C ASN A 95 -21.58 11.63 -26.17
N ARG A 96 -21.01 10.82 -27.07
CA ARG A 96 -21.02 11.08 -28.50
C ARG A 96 -22.10 10.16 -29.06
N ASP A 97 -23.26 10.73 -29.34
CA ASP A 97 -24.20 10.16 -30.32
C ASP A 97 -23.68 10.46 -31.73
#